data_AF-A0A1Y2M7Q7-F1
#
_entry.id   AF-A0A1Y2M7Q7-F1
#
_cell.length_a   1.000
_cell.length_b   1.000
_cell.length_c   1.000
_cell.angle_alpha   90.00
_cell.angle_beta   90.00
_cell.angle_gamma   90.00
#
_symmetry.space_group_name_H-M   'P 1'
#
loop_
_entity.id
_entity.type
_entity.pdbx_description
1 polymer ?
#
loop_
_entity_poly.entity_id
_entity_poly.type
_entity_poly.pdbx_seq_one_letter_code
_entity_poly.pdbx_strand_id
1 'polypeptide(L)'
;MPFLELPNARLHYDTFGSGPLLLCIPGADGRGAVFHKVAEHISRSFTVVCYDRRGFSRSQHVGAQDFKDRLSVDAEDASALIAHLSTEPVVVFGTSSGAIVATQLLIRHPGQVRTLVAHEPPAFSLLPEQHRAKAAGLIDHIYTLYREQGVQAAMEVFSGGLSAGEDGAMMRFCMDPTRGDEIRANSMYWFEFELRQYTSAVLDLHRIKSEKAKYIPVAGSTSGDGPGVQPITLLAGILEKAVYRLPGGHVSYMHEPETFAEALAALLTSDL
;
A
#
# COMPACT_ATOMS: atom_id res chain seq x y z
N MET A 1 24.66 1.18 2.50
CA MET A 1 23.99 2.35 3.13
C MET A 1 22.51 2.24 2.78
N PRO A 2 21.58 2.28 3.74
CA PRO A 2 20.15 1.95 3.52
C PRO A 2 19.38 3.10 2.84
N PHE A 3 19.99 3.71 1.83
CA PHE A 3 19.41 4.83 1.09
C PHE A 3 19.67 4.69 -0.41
N LEU A 4 18.66 5.06 -1.20
CA LEU A 4 18.77 5.32 -2.62
C LEU A 4 18.66 6.83 -2.86
N GLU A 5 19.69 7.41 -3.45
CA GLU A 5 19.70 8.83 -3.85
C GLU A 5 19.08 8.96 -5.24
N LEU A 6 18.07 9.82 -5.37
CA LEU A 6 17.43 10.18 -6.63
C LEU A 6 17.62 11.69 -6.87
N PRO A 7 17.47 12.18 -8.11
CA PRO A 7 17.63 13.61 -8.41
C PRO A 7 16.71 14.53 -7.58
N ASN A 8 15.52 14.04 -7.21
CA ASN A 8 14.48 14.83 -6.54
C ASN A 8 13.98 14.20 -5.22
N ALA A 9 14.65 13.15 -4.73
CA ALA A 9 14.30 12.49 -3.49
C ALA A 9 15.47 11.65 -2.95
N ARG A 10 15.35 11.27 -1.68
CA ARG A 10 16.21 10.28 -1.05
C ARG A 10 15.31 9.25 -0.38
N LEU A 11 15.45 7.98 -0.74
CA LEU A 11 14.58 6.91 -0.26
C LEU A 11 15.32 6.03 0.75
N HIS A 12 14.79 5.93 1.96
CA HIS A 12 15.26 5.01 2.98
C HIS A 12 14.64 3.62 2.81
N TYR A 13 15.45 2.57 2.90
CA TYR A 13 14.96 1.18 2.88
C TYR A 13 15.73 0.28 3.83
N ASP A 14 15.03 -0.65 4.46
CA ASP A 14 15.56 -1.73 5.27
C ASP A 14 15.47 -3.06 4.50
N THR A 15 16.46 -3.94 4.68
CA THR A 15 16.50 -5.27 4.05
C THR A 15 16.59 -6.39 5.08
N PHE A 16 15.80 -7.44 4.91
CA PHE A 16 15.79 -8.61 5.79
C PHE A 16 15.97 -9.89 4.97
N GLY A 17 16.79 -10.82 5.48
CA GLY A 17 16.92 -12.15 4.88
C GLY A 17 17.76 -12.21 3.61
N SER A 18 17.58 -13.31 2.89
CA SER A 18 18.25 -13.61 1.63
C SER A 18 17.36 -14.50 0.77
N GLY A 19 17.41 -14.32 -0.56
CA GLY A 19 16.55 -15.03 -1.51
C GLY A 19 15.96 -14.09 -2.56
N PRO A 20 14.90 -14.52 -3.28
CA PRO A 20 14.19 -13.65 -4.20
C PRO A 20 13.72 -12.36 -3.52
N LEU A 21 13.81 -11.23 -4.23
CA LEU A 21 13.43 -9.93 -3.67
C LEU A 21 11.90 -9.84 -3.53
N LEU A 22 11.44 -9.47 -2.34
CA LEU A 22 10.07 -9.08 -2.02
C LEU A 22 10.05 -7.60 -1.62
N LEU A 23 9.50 -6.74 -2.48
CA LEU A 23 9.30 -5.33 -2.17
C LEU A 23 7.96 -5.13 -1.45
N CYS A 24 7.98 -4.58 -0.25
CA CYS A 24 6.79 -4.22 0.51
C CYS A 24 6.48 -2.73 0.38
N ILE A 25 5.30 -2.39 -0.14
CA ILE A 25 4.84 -1.01 -0.35
C ILE A 25 3.78 -0.64 0.70
N PRO A 26 4.09 0.27 1.65
CA PRO A 26 3.17 0.61 2.73
C PRO A 26 2.00 1.46 2.26
N GLY A 27 0.88 1.34 2.99
CA GLY A 27 -0.33 2.13 2.79
C GLY A 27 -0.22 3.55 3.36
N ALA A 28 -1.29 3.97 4.05
CA ALA A 28 -1.44 5.34 4.56
C ALA A 28 -0.39 5.78 5.59
N ASP A 29 0.17 4.82 6.34
CA ASP A 29 1.26 5.09 7.29
C ASP A 29 2.56 5.55 6.59
N GLY A 30 2.79 5.04 5.37
CA GLY A 30 3.91 5.38 4.51
C GLY A 30 5.29 4.89 4.97
N ARG A 31 5.46 4.41 6.21
CA ARG A 31 6.74 3.89 6.71
C ARG A 31 6.93 2.42 6.36
N GLY A 32 8.14 2.04 5.97
CA GLY A 32 8.49 0.63 5.78
C GLY A 32 8.48 -0.17 7.08
N ALA A 33 8.66 0.52 8.22
CA ALA A 33 8.73 -0.09 9.54
C ALA A 33 7.47 -0.88 9.94
N VAL A 34 6.31 -0.58 9.35
CA VAL A 34 5.07 -1.34 9.60
C VAL A 34 5.18 -2.82 9.19
N PHE A 35 6.13 -3.15 8.32
CA PHE A 35 6.36 -4.52 7.86
C PHE A 35 7.52 -5.21 8.58
N HIS A 36 8.27 -4.56 9.47
CA HIS A 36 9.48 -5.14 10.06
C HIS A 36 9.20 -6.49 10.74
N LYS A 37 8.12 -6.61 11.52
CA LYS A 37 7.77 -7.88 12.17
C LYS A 37 7.43 -8.98 11.16
N VAL A 38 6.65 -8.68 10.12
CA VAL A 38 6.40 -9.64 9.03
C VAL A 38 7.67 -10.00 8.29
N ALA A 39 8.54 -9.01 8.05
CA ALA A 39 9.82 -9.18 7.38
C ALA A 39 10.72 -10.16 8.15
N GLU A 40 10.79 -10.06 9.48
CA GLU A 40 11.54 -10.99 10.33
C GLU A 40 11.10 -12.45 10.10
N HIS A 41 9.80 -12.73 9.97
CA HIS A 41 9.29 -14.07 9.72
C HIS A 41 9.52 -14.55 8.28
N ILE A 42 9.21 -13.73 7.27
CA ILE A 42 9.29 -14.12 5.85
C ILE A 42 10.72 -14.06 5.27
N SER A 43 11.65 -13.42 5.98
CA SER A 43 13.09 -13.32 5.63
C SER A 43 13.81 -14.67 5.52
N ARG A 44 13.20 -15.75 6.01
CA ARG A 44 13.70 -17.13 5.84
C ARG A 44 13.71 -17.60 4.39
N SER A 45 12.88 -17.00 3.53
CA SER A 45 12.70 -17.43 2.14
C SER A 45 12.89 -16.30 1.12
N PHE A 46 12.90 -15.04 1.57
CA PHE A 46 12.95 -13.86 0.70
C PHE A 46 13.98 -12.85 1.20
N THR A 47 14.51 -12.05 0.27
CA THR A 47 15.11 -10.76 0.60
C THR A 47 13.98 -9.73 0.67
N VAL A 48 13.53 -9.39 1.87
CA VAL A 48 12.40 -8.47 2.08
C VAL A 48 12.91 -7.04 2.13
N VAL A 49 12.36 -6.17 1.29
CA VAL A 49 12.70 -4.75 1.23
C VAL A 49 11.52 -3.94 1.73
N CYS A 50 11.72 -3.24 2.84
CA CYS A 50 10.73 -2.35 3.45
C CYS A 50 11.25 -0.92 3.34
N TYR A 51 10.53 -0.04 2.65
CA TYR A 51 11.00 1.34 2.44
C TYR A 51 9.97 2.35 2.92
N ASP A 52 10.46 3.52 3.35
CA ASP A 52 9.60 4.66 3.63
C ASP A 52 9.24 5.30 2.28
N ARG A 53 7.97 5.53 1.99
CA ARG A 53 7.55 6.21 0.75
C ARG A 53 8.04 7.66 0.75
N ARG A 54 8.27 8.23 -0.43
CA ARG A 54 8.79 9.60 -0.56
C ARG A 54 7.87 10.62 0.11
N GLY A 55 8.40 11.35 1.09
CA GLY A 55 7.65 12.30 1.90
C GLY A 55 7.31 11.79 3.30
N PHE A 56 7.66 10.53 3.60
CA PHE A 56 7.44 9.90 4.90
C PHE A 56 8.75 9.61 5.62
N SER A 57 8.78 9.91 6.92
CA SER A 57 9.88 9.60 7.84
C SER A 57 11.28 9.87 7.26
N ARG A 58 12.05 8.82 6.95
CA ARG A 58 13.44 8.92 6.53
C ARG A 58 13.59 9.15 5.02
N SER A 59 12.50 9.05 4.27
CA SER A 59 12.46 9.30 2.83
C SER A 59 12.02 10.72 2.52
N GLN A 60 12.94 11.53 2.02
CA GLN A 60 12.78 12.98 1.93
C GLN A 60 12.69 13.46 0.49
N HIS A 61 11.97 14.56 0.29
CA HIS A 61 12.03 15.34 -0.94
C HIS A 61 13.37 16.06 -1.07
N VAL A 62 13.91 16.11 -2.29
CA VAL A 62 15.07 16.94 -2.62
C VAL A 62 14.62 17.98 -3.64
N GLY A 63 14.72 19.26 -3.28
CA GLY A 63 14.28 20.36 -4.13
C GLY A 63 12.75 20.48 -4.28
N ALA A 64 12.31 21.31 -5.22
CA ALA A 64 10.90 21.56 -5.50
C ALA A 64 10.19 20.28 -5.97
N GLN A 65 8.93 20.11 -5.55
CA GLN A 65 8.11 18.94 -5.88
C GLN A 65 6.84 19.35 -6.58
N ASP A 66 6.40 18.55 -7.55
CA ASP A 66 5.04 18.59 -8.08
C ASP A 66 4.20 17.53 -7.36
N PHE A 67 3.12 17.97 -6.73
CA PHE A 67 2.19 17.11 -5.99
C PHE A 67 0.95 16.75 -6.80
N LYS A 68 0.86 17.09 -8.09
CA LYS A 68 -0.32 16.82 -8.93
C LYS A 68 -0.46 15.36 -9.38
N ASP A 69 0.66 14.64 -9.55
CA ASP A 69 0.69 13.24 -10.00
C ASP A 69 1.56 12.39 -9.06
N ARG A 70 1.16 12.36 -7.78
CA ARG A 70 1.92 11.66 -6.75
C ARG A 70 1.94 10.15 -6.93
N LEU A 71 0.85 9.57 -7.40
CA LEU A 71 0.76 8.13 -7.62
C LEU A 71 1.77 7.64 -8.65
N SER A 72 1.94 8.36 -9.78
CA SER A 72 2.95 8.00 -10.77
C SER A 72 4.36 8.18 -10.22
N VAL A 73 4.62 9.26 -9.47
CA VAL A 73 5.93 9.49 -8.81
C VAL A 73 6.30 8.35 -7.87
N ASP A 74 5.36 7.88 -7.05
CA ASP A 74 5.63 6.77 -6.12
C ASP A 74 5.83 5.42 -6.85
N ALA A 75 5.20 5.22 -8.00
CA ALA A 75 5.46 4.06 -8.85
C ALA A 75 6.88 4.12 -9.46
N GLU A 76 7.36 5.31 -9.86
CA GLU A 76 8.74 5.51 -10.30
C GLU A 76 9.75 5.33 -9.15
N ASP A 77 9.41 5.74 -7.92
CA ASP A 77 10.23 5.47 -6.73
C ASP A 77 10.41 3.98 -6.49
N ALA A 78 9.31 3.22 -6.53
CA ALA A 78 9.36 1.77 -6.39
C ALA A 78 10.17 1.13 -7.53
N SER A 79 10.00 1.59 -8.77
CA SER A 79 10.77 1.11 -9.93
C SER A 79 12.27 1.37 -9.78
N ALA A 80 12.65 2.58 -9.35
CA ALA A 80 14.05 2.95 -9.12
C ALA A 80 14.67 2.11 -8.00
N LEU A 81 13.91 1.85 -6.93
CA LEU A 81 14.36 1.00 -5.83
C LEU A 81 14.55 -0.46 -6.28
N ILE A 82 13.66 -0.99 -7.12
CA ILE A 82 13.83 -2.33 -7.71
C ILE A 82 15.08 -2.38 -8.58
N ALA A 83 15.27 -1.41 -9.48
CA ALA A 83 16.44 -1.35 -10.36
C ALA A 83 17.76 -1.23 -9.59
N HIS A 84 17.75 -0.58 -8.42
CA HIS A 84 18.91 -0.47 -7.53
C HIS A 84 19.24 -1.79 -6.81
N LEU A 85 18.24 -2.63 -6.53
CA LEU A 85 18.39 -3.80 -5.68
C LEU A 85 18.34 -5.15 -6.43
N SER A 86 17.84 -5.18 -7.66
CA SER A 86 17.68 -6.40 -8.45
C SER A 86 17.86 -6.15 -9.94
N THR A 87 18.49 -7.12 -10.61
CA THR A 87 18.53 -7.21 -12.09
C THR A 87 17.41 -8.08 -12.64
N GLU A 88 16.72 -8.82 -11.78
CA GLU A 88 15.64 -9.75 -12.14
C GLU A 88 14.27 -9.20 -11.71
N PRO A 89 13.17 -9.62 -12.36
CA PRO A 89 11.82 -9.28 -11.92
C PRO A 89 11.55 -9.79 -10.50
N VAL A 90 10.92 -8.96 -9.66
CA VAL A 90 10.76 -9.17 -8.22
C VAL A 90 9.32 -9.45 -7.81
N VAL A 91 9.13 -9.97 -6.60
CA VAL A 91 7.79 -10.03 -5.99
C VAL A 91 7.48 -8.68 -5.33
N VAL A 92 6.25 -8.22 -5.46
CA VAL A 92 5.77 -6.98 -4.84
C VAL A 92 4.54 -7.29 -3.99
N PHE A 93 4.58 -6.89 -2.73
CA PHE A 93 3.41 -6.84 -1.86
C PHE A 93 3.04 -5.38 -1.61
N GLY A 94 1.83 -4.99 -1.98
CA GLY A 94 1.29 -3.67 -1.68
C GLY A 94 -0.01 -3.80 -0.89
N THR A 95 -0.22 -2.92 0.08
CA THR A 95 -1.47 -2.90 0.86
C THR A 95 -2.09 -1.51 0.88
N SER A 96 -3.42 -1.44 0.83
CA SER A 96 -4.18 -0.18 0.86
C SER A 96 -3.73 0.78 -0.27
N SER A 97 -3.42 2.05 0.02
CA SER A 97 -2.84 2.97 -0.98
C SER A 97 -1.54 2.44 -1.61
N GLY A 98 -0.75 1.65 -0.88
CA GLY A 98 0.43 0.98 -1.39
C GLY A 98 0.12 -0.09 -2.44
N ALA A 99 -1.06 -0.72 -2.38
CA ALA A 99 -1.52 -1.65 -3.43
C ALA A 99 -1.87 -0.89 -4.73
N ILE A 100 -2.34 0.36 -4.62
CA ILE A 100 -2.61 1.23 -5.78
C ILE A 100 -1.28 1.63 -6.43
N VAL A 101 -0.28 2.02 -5.62
CA VAL A 101 1.10 2.27 -6.10
C VAL A 101 1.69 1.03 -6.77
N ALA A 102 1.56 -0.15 -6.15
CA ALA A 102 2.05 -1.41 -6.68
C ALA A 102 1.38 -1.78 -8.02
N THR A 103 0.09 -1.50 -8.15
CA THR A 103 -0.65 -1.67 -9.40
C THR A 103 -0.14 -0.73 -10.48
N GLN A 104 0.10 0.54 -10.13
CA GLN A 104 0.67 1.52 -11.05
C GLN A 104 2.10 1.15 -11.48
N LEU A 105 2.90 0.59 -10.58
CA LEU A 105 4.21 0.02 -10.89
C LEU A 105 4.09 -1.11 -11.92
N LEU A 106 3.17 -2.06 -11.74
CA LEU A 106 2.95 -3.15 -12.70
C LEU A 106 2.51 -2.63 -14.08
N ILE A 107 1.64 -1.62 -14.13
CA ILE A 107 1.16 -1.01 -15.38
C ILE A 107 2.33 -0.37 -16.15
N ARG A 108 3.22 0.34 -15.45
CA ARG A 108 4.28 1.15 -16.06
C ARG A 108 5.56 0.36 -16.32
N HIS A 109 5.89 -0.57 -15.44
CA HIS A 109 7.13 -1.32 -15.41
C HIS A 109 6.89 -2.84 -15.31
N PRO A 110 6.07 -3.44 -16.20
CA PRO A 110 5.69 -4.85 -16.09
C PRO A 110 6.87 -5.82 -16.16
N GLY A 111 8.00 -5.41 -16.76
CA GLY A 111 9.23 -6.19 -16.82
C GLY A 111 9.97 -6.30 -15.48
N GLN A 112 9.70 -5.43 -14.51
CA GLN A 112 10.32 -5.46 -13.18
C GLN A 112 9.51 -6.29 -12.17
N VAL A 113 8.25 -6.61 -12.48
CA VAL A 113 7.35 -7.31 -11.57
C VAL A 113 7.16 -8.74 -12.03
N ARG A 114 7.59 -9.69 -11.18
CA ARG A 114 7.30 -11.12 -11.33
C ARG A 114 5.88 -11.43 -10.88
N THR A 115 5.55 -10.98 -9.68
CA THR A 115 4.25 -11.21 -9.02
C THR A 115 3.90 -9.98 -8.20
N LEU A 116 2.65 -9.54 -8.31
CA LEU A 116 2.05 -8.49 -7.49
C LEU A 116 0.97 -9.11 -6.61
N VAL A 117 1.17 -9.07 -5.30
CA VAL A 117 0.14 -9.32 -4.29
C VAL A 117 -0.50 -7.98 -3.92
N ALA A 118 -1.72 -7.74 -4.41
CA ALA A 118 -2.46 -6.50 -4.17
C ALA A 118 -3.49 -6.70 -3.06
N HIS A 119 -3.16 -6.20 -1.86
CA HIS A 119 -3.95 -6.36 -0.65
C HIS A 119 -4.87 -5.15 -0.40
N GLU A 120 -6.16 -5.33 -0.66
CA GLU A 120 -7.23 -4.36 -0.36
C GLU A 120 -7.00 -2.90 -0.81
N PRO A 121 -6.70 -2.62 -2.09
CA PRO A 121 -6.63 -1.26 -2.60
C PRO A 121 -8.00 -0.55 -2.51
N PRO A 122 -8.10 0.65 -1.89
CA PRO A 122 -9.31 1.47 -1.93
C PRO A 122 -9.46 2.21 -3.28
N ALA A 123 -9.39 1.47 -4.39
CA ALA A 123 -9.45 2.00 -5.76
C ALA A 123 -10.90 2.25 -6.19
N PHE A 124 -11.52 3.31 -5.65
CA PHE A 124 -12.95 3.58 -5.79
C PHE A 124 -13.38 3.91 -7.22
N SER A 125 -12.44 4.20 -8.13
CA SER A 125 -12.72 4.31 -9.57
C SER A 125 -13.38 3.06 -10.15
N LEU A 126 -13.13 1.89 -9.55
CA LEU A 126 -13.68 0.59 -9.97
C LEU A 126 -15.13 0.38 -9.55
N LEU A 127 -15.62 1.15 -8.58
CA LEU A 127 -16.96 0.96 -8.04
C LEU A 127 -18.04 1.40 -9.05
N PRO A 128 -19.23 0.74 -9.04
CA PRO A 128 -20.40 1.23 -9.75
C PRO A 128 -20.65 2.70 -9.42
N GLU A 129 -21.16 3.47 -10.39
CA GLU A 129 -21.28 4.94 -10.30
C GLU A 129 -21.88 5.42 -8.96
N GLN A 130 -22.98 4.83 -8.51
CA GLN A 130 -23.62 5.19 -7.25
C GLN A 130 -22.72 4.97 -6.03
N HIS A 131 -21.96 3.88 -5.99
CA HIS A 131 -21.05 3.55 -4.89
C HIS A 131 -19.79 4.44 -4.94
N ARG A 132 -19.29 4.71 -6.16
CA ARG A 132 -18.17 5.61 -6.40
C ARG A 132 -18.48 7.04 -5.97
N ALA A 133 -19.67 7.56 -6.25
CA ALA A 133 -20.10 8.89 -5.80
C ALA A 133 -20.19 8.98 -4.26
N LYS A 134 -20.71 7.95 -3.60
CA LYS A 134 -20.73 7.86 -2.13
C LYS A 134 -19.32 7.82 -1.54
N ALA A 135 -18.43 7.01 -2.12
CA ALA A 135 -17.05 6.91 -1.68
C ALA A 135 -16.30 8.24 -1.84
N ALA A 136 -16.48 8.93 -2.97
CA ALA A 136 -15.91 10.26 -3.19
C ALA A 136 -16.41 11.28 -2.14
N GLY A 137 -17.71 11.31 -1.87
CA GLY A 137 -18.28 12.20 -0.85
C GLY A 137 -17.74 11.91 0.56
N LEU A 138 -17.55 10.63 0.92
CA LEU A 138 -16.92 10.25 2.20
C LEU A 138 -15.47 10.72 2.27
N ILE A 139 -14.70 10.54 1.19
CA ILE A 139 -13.30 10.95 1.12
C ILE A 139 -13.15 12.48 1.21
N ASP A 140 -14.01 13.24 0.54
CA ASP A 140 -14.03 14.69 0.63
C ASP A 140 -14.46 15.18 2.02
N HIS A 141 -15.40 14.48 2.66
CA HIS A 141 -15.78 14.76 4.05
C HIS A 141 -14.61 14.54 5.02
N ILE A 142 -13.90 13.42 4.90
CA ILE A 142 -12.71 13.11 5.70
C ILE A 142 -11.61 14.18 5.47
N TYR A 143 -11.36 14.58 4.23
CA TYR A 143 -10.40 15.65 3.92
C TYR A 143 -10.82 16.99 4.54
N THR A 144 -12.10 17.35 4.44
CA THR A 144 -12.64 18.57 5.04
C THR A 144 -12.46 18.57 6.56
N LEU A 145 -12.80 17.46 7.23
CA LEU A 145 -12.55 17.29 8.67
C LEU A 145 -11.06 17.44 9.01
N TYR A 146 -10.17 16.88 8.21
CA TYR A 146 -8.73 17.04 8.42
C TYR A 146 -8.31 18.52 8.34
N ARG A 147 -8.81 19.26 7.35
CA ARG A 147 -8.48 20.68 7.16
C ARG A 147 -9.06 21.58 8.25
N GLU A 148 -10.24 21.25 8.77
CA GLU A 148 -10.96 22.07 9.76
C GLU A 148 -10.62 21.71 11.21
N GLN A 149 -10.44 20.42 11.50
CA GLN A 149 -10.38 19.87 12.85
C GLN A 149 -9.13 19.02 13.12
N GLY A 150 -8.29 18.79 12.09
CA GLY A 150 -7.03 18.10 12.20
C GLY A 150 -7.12 16.57 12.03
N VAL A 151 -5.94 15.95 12.10
CA VAL A 151 -5.72 14.52 11.80
C VAL A 151 -6.58 13.60 12.67
N GLN A 152 -6.72 13.87 13.96
CA GLN A 152 -7.45 12.98 14.88
C GLN A 152 -8.93 12.86 14.52
N ALA A 153 -9.61 13.99 14.31
CA ALA A 153 -11.02 14.01 13.91
C ALA A 153 -11.27 13.29 12.57
N ALA A 154 -10.39 13.51 11.59
CA ALA A 154 -10.48 12.82 10.31
C ALA A 154 -10.20 11.31 10.43
N MET A 155 -9.26 10.91 11.30
CA MET A 155 -8.88 9.52 11.51
C MET A 155 -9.97 8.72 12.25
N GLU A 156 -10.77 9.35 13.12
CA GLU A 156 -11.94 8.71 13.72
C GLU A 156 -12.95 8.25 12.66
N VAL A 157 -13.27 9.13 11.70
CA VAL A 157 -14.18 8.81 10.59
C VAL A 157 -13.55 7.79 9.64
N PHE A 158 -12.28 7.99 9.26
CA PHE A 158 -11.57 7.09 8.36
C PHE A 158 -11.48 5.66 8.92
N SER A 159 -11.05 5.50 10.17
CA SER A 159 -10.87 4.20 10.80
C SER A 159 -12.19 3.49 11.11
N GLY A 160 -13.30 4.23 11.21
CA GLY A 160 -14.65 3.66 11.35
C GLY A 160 -15.10 2.83 10.14
N GLY A 161 -14.48 3.03 8.97
CA GLY A 161 -14.73 2.24 7.76
C GLY A 161 -13.90 0.95 7.67
N LEU A 162 -12.91 0.74 8.55
CA LEU A 162 -12.08 -0.46 8.54
C LEU A 162 -12.75 -1.62 9.30
N SER A 163 -12.48 -2.84 8.88
CA SER A 163 -13.01 -4.07 9.49
C SER A 163 -12.49 -4.29 10.91
N ALA A 164 -13.37 -4.61 11.86
CA ALA A 164 -13.07 -5.00 13.24
C ALA A 164 -12.32 -3.95 14.10
N GLY A 165 -12.55 -3.99 15.41
CA GLY A 165 -12.07 -2.97 16.34
C GLY A 165 -10.54 -2.82 16.40
N GLU A 166 -9.80 -3.91 16.23
CA GLU A 166 -8.33 -3.95 16.36
C GLU A 166 -7.62 -3.26 15.19
N ASP A 167 -8.08 -3.44 13.94
CA ASP A 167 -7.48 -2.76 12.78
C ASP A 167 -7.68 -1.25 12.88
N GLY A 168 -8.89 -0.82 13.21
CA GLY A 168 -9.19 0.59 13.41
C GLY A 168 -8.37 1.18 14.55
N ALA A 169 -8.20 0.45 15.66
CA ALA A 169 -7.37 0.88 16.79
C ALA A 169 -5.89 0.97 16.40
N MET A 170 -5.38 -0.01 15.65
CA MET A 170 -4.00 -0.02 15.17
C MET A 170 -3.72 1.14 14.21
N MET A 171 -4.64 1.42 13.28
CA MET A 171 -4.49 2.56 12.37
C MET A 171 -4.53 3.90 13.11
N ARG A 172 -5.47 4.08 14.04
CA ARG A 172 -5.51 5.27 14.91
C ARG A 172 -4.20 5.43 15.67
N PHE A 173 -3.67 4.35 16.24
CA PHE A 173 -2.39 4.36 16.95
C PHE A 173 -1.22 4.69 16.02
N CYS A 174 -1.12 4.09 14.84
CA CYS A 174 0.01 4.29 13.94
C CYS A 174 0.07 5.71 13.37
N MET A 175 -1.09 6.32 13.15
CA MET A 175 -1.23 7.64 12.55
C MET A 175 -1.55 8.75 13.56
N ASP A 176 -1.45 8.47 14.87
CA ASP A 176 -1.74 9.47 15.91
C ASP A 176 -0.65 10.56 15.95
N PRO A 177 -0.99 11.83 15.63
CA PRO A 177 -0.03 12.93 15.59
C PRO A 177 0.58 13.28 16.95
N THR A 178 0.01 12.79 18.06
CA THR A 178 0.54 13.02 19.42
C THR A 178 1.74 12.14 19.74
N ARG A 179 2.03 11.12 18.92
CA ARG A 179 3.14 10.18 19.12
C ARG A 179 4.51 10.72 18.74
N GLY A 180 4.56 11.89 18.12
CA GLY A 180 5.80 12.56 17.77
C GLY A 180 5.70 13.33 16.45
N ASP A 181 6.68 14.22 16.24
CA ASP A 181 6.72 15.10 15.08
C ASP A 181 6.75 14.35 13.75
N GLU A 182 7.45 13.21 13.72
CA GLU A 182 7.50 12.34 12.53
C GLU A 182 6.11 11.79 12.17
N ILE A 183 5.38 11.22 13.13
CA ILE A 183 4.04 10.65 12.88
C ILE A 183 3.05 11.75 12.50
N ARG A 184 3.16 12.91 13.14
CA ARG A 184 2.36 14.08 12.79
C ARG A 184 2.63 14.52 11.35
N ALA A 185 3.89 14.62 10.93
CA ALA A 185 4.24 14.99 9.56
C ALA A 185 3.73 13.96 8.55
N ASN A 186 3.92 12.67 8.81
CA ASN A 186 3.48 11.58 7.92
C ASN A 186 1.96 11.57 7.74
N SER A 187 1.21 11.66 8.84
CA SER A 187 -0.25 11.66 8.81
C SER A 187 -0.79 12.88 8.05
N MET A 188 -0.29 14.08 8.34
CA MET A 188 -0.65 15.30 7.60
C MET A 188 -0.32 15.17 6.11
N TYR A 189 0.86 14.65 5.78
CA TYR A 189 1.30 14.46 4.40
C TYR A 189 0.35 13.54 3.63
N TRP A 190 -0.03 12.40 4.22
CA TRP A 190 -0.98 11.47 3.61
C TRP A 190 -2.36 12.11 3.40
N PHE A 191 -2.91 12.79 4.42
CA PHE A 191 -4.20 13.47 4.30
C PHE A 191 -4.18 14.57 3.23
N GLU A 192 -3.10 15.35 3.17
CA GLU A 192 -3.00 16.48 2.24
C GLU A 192 -2.84 16.03 0.79
N PHE A 193 -1.97 15.05 0.54
CA PHE A 193 -1.51 14.74 -0.81
C PHE A 193 -2.01 13.41 -1.35
N GLU A 194 -2.33 12.42 -0.50
CA GLU A 194 -2.64 11.06 -0.98
C GLU A 194 -4.11 10.69 -0.91
N LEU A 195 -4.78 10.99 0.21
CA LEU A 195 -6.14 10.51 0.50
C LEU A 195 -7.09 10.63 -0.70
N ARG A 196 -7.15 11.82 -1.31
CA ARG A 196 -8.03 12.09 -2.45
C ARG A 196 -7.48 11.55 -3.77
N GLN A 197 -6.19 11.75 -4.06
CA GLN A 197 -5.59 11.38 -5.34
C GLN A 197 -5.61 9.86 -5.57
N TYR A 198 -5.33 9.08 -4.54
CA TYR A 198 -5.09 7.64 -4.68
C TYR A 198 -6.42 6.89 -4.76
N THR A 199 -7.37 7.25 -3.90
CA THR A 199 -8.68 6.60 -3.87
C THR A 199 -9.54 6.89 -5.11
N SER A 200 -9.30 8.03 -5.77
CA SER A 200 -9.96 8.42 -7.03
C SER A 200 -9.16 8.06 -8.28
N ALA A 201 -7.96 7.50 -8.15
CA ALA A 201 -7.08 7.19 -9.27
C ALA A 201 -7.74 6.24 -10.27
N VAL A 202 -7.71 6.61 -11.56
CA VAL A 202 -8.22 5.76 -12.63
C VAL A 202 -7.14 4.76 -13.02
N LEU A 203 -7.43 3.47 -12.83
CA LEU A 203 -6.53 2.39 -13.19
C LEU A 203 -6.70 1.96 -14.65
N ASP A 204 -5.60 1.73 -15.37
CA ASP A 204 -5.61 1.20 -16.73
C ASP A 204 -5.95 -0.30 -16.73
N LEU A 205 -7.25 -0.60 -16.83
CA LEU A 205 -7.76 -1.98 -16.82
C LEU A 205 -7.26 -2.82 -17.98
N HIS A 206 -6.96 -2.21 -19.13
CA HIS A 206 -6.44 -2.93 -20.29
C HIS A 206 -5.03 -3.47 -19.97
N ARG A 207 -4.17 -2.62 -19.40
CA ARG A 207 -2.83 -3.00 -18.95
C ARG A 207 -2.86 -4.01 -17.80
N ILE A 208 -3.72 -3.83 -16.81
CA ILE A 208 -3.84 -4.81 -15.72
C ILE A 208 -4.29 -6.17 -16.29
N LYS A 209 -5.22 -6.18 -17.25
CA LYS A 209 -5.69 -7.40 -17.89
C LYS A 209 -4.59 -8.09 -18.72
N SER A 210 -3.73 -7.34 -19.41
CA SER A 210 -2.59 -7.93 -20.13
C SER A 210 -1.57 -8.58 -19.20
N GLU A 211 -1.43 -8.07 -17.97
CA GLU A 211 -0.53 -8.59 -16.94
C GLU A 211 -1.22 -9.48 -15.89
N LYS A 212 -2.44 -9.97 -16.15
CA LYS A 212 -3.27 -10.68 -15.15
C LYS A 212 -2.62 -11.94 -14.55
N ALA A 213 -1.66 -12.53 -15.27
CA ALA A 213 -0.89 -13.67 -14.78
C ALA A 213 -0.06 -13.30 -13.52
N LYS A 214 0.46 -12.07 -13.47
CA LYS A 214 1.30 -11.56 -12.38
C LYS A 214 0.49 -11.00 -11.21
N TYR A 215 -0.79 -10.71 -11.41
CA TYR A 215 -1.62 -9.99 -10.43
C TYR A 215 -2.39 -10.97 -9.53
N ILE A 216 -2.15 -10.96 -8.23
CA ILE A 216 -2.86 -11.76 -7.22
C ILE A 216 -3.75 -10.84 -6.38
N PRO A 217 -5.09 -10.91 -6.55
CA PRO A 217 -6.02 -10.15 -5.72
C PRO A 217 -6.12 -10.75 -4.31
N VAL A 218 -5.92 -9.93 -3.28
CA VAL A 218 -5.94 -10.39 -1.88
C VAL A 218 -6.80 -9.50 -1.00
N ALA A 219 -7.49 -10.13 -0.04
CA ALA A 219 -8.17 -9.48 1.07
C ALA A 219 -7.94 -10.25 2.38
N GLY A 220 -8.13 -9.60 3.52
CA GLY A 220 -8.17 -10.27 4.82
C GLY A 220 -9.38 -11.20 4.94
N SER A 221 -9.23 -12.27 5.71
CA SER A 221 -10.26 -13.25 5.99
C SER A 221 -11.35 -12.70 6.90
N THR A 222 -11.04 -11.69 7.73
CA THR A 222 -12.00 -11.02 8.61
C THR A 222 -12.40 -9.63 8.12
N SER A 223 -11.94 -9.20 6.94
CA SER A 223 -12.20 -7.87 6.39
C SER A 223 -13.65 -7.62 5.95
N GLY A 224 -14.48 -8.66 5.89
CA GLY A 224 -15.87 -8.56 5.43
C GLY A 224 -15.97 -7.90 4.05
N ASP A 225 -16.83 -6.89 3.94
CA ASP A 225 -17.03 -6.06 2.74
C ASP A 225 -16.39 -4.65 2.89
N GLY A 226 -15.26 -4.56 3.60
CA GLY A 226 -14.56 -3.30 3.85
C GLY A 226 -14.21 -2.51 2.57
N PRO A 227 -13.85 -1.23 2.69
CA PRO A 227 -13.69 -0.30 1.56
C PRO A 227 -12.60 -0.73 0.56
N GLY A 228 -11.61 -1.52 0.99
CA GLY A 228 -10.61 -2.11 0.09
C GLY A 228 -11.02 -3.45 -0.52
N VAL A 229 -11.99 -4.17 0.08
CA VAL A 229 -12.43 -5.50 -0.36
C VAL A 229 -13.32 -5.41 -1.60
N GLN A 230 -14.23 -4.44 -1.65
CA GLN A 230 -15.15 -4.31 -2.78
C GLN A 230 -14.41 -3.98 -4.10
N PRO A 231 -13.48 -2.98 -4.15
CA PRO A 231 -12.71 -2.72 -5.36
C PRO A 231 -11.88 -3.92 -5.82
N ILE A 232 -11.18 -4.61 -4.91
CA ILE A 232 -10.34 -5.76 -5.29
C ILE A 232 -11.18 -6.95 -5.77
N THR A 233 -12.39 -7.15 -5.23
CA THR A 233 -13.33 -8.18 -5.70
C THR A 233 -13.84 -7.89 -7.11
N LEU A 234 -14.18 -6.63 -7.40
CA LEU A 234 -14.59 -6.23 -8.75
C LEU A 234 -13.45 -6.39 -9.76
N LEU A 235 -12.23 -5.99 -9.38
CA LEU A 235 -11.05 -6.18 -10.22
C LEU A 235 -10.77 -7.67 -10.45
N ALA A 236 -10.84 -8.50 -9.42
CA ALA A 236 -10.67 -9.95 -9.54
C ALA A 236 -11.68 -10.55 -10.53
N GLY A 237 -12.94 -10.11 -10.50
CA GLY A 237 -13.96 -10.49 -11.49
C GLY A 237 -13.58 -10.10 -12.93
N ILE A 238 -13.06 -8.88 -13.15
CA ILE A 238 -12.57 -8.43 -14.46
C ILE A 238 -11.39 -9.27 -14.96
N LEU A 239 -10.53 -9.71 -14.04
CA LEU A 239 -9.36 -10.53 -14.34
C LEU A 239 -9.66 -12.03 -14.43
N GLU A 240 -10.88 -12.44 -14.09
CA GLU A 240 -11.30 -13.84 -13.97
C GLU A 240 -10.44 -14.62 -12.95
N LYS A 241 -10.14 -13.98 -11.82
CA LYS A 241 -9.35 -14.55 -10.72
C LYS A 241 -10.15 -14.64 -9.43
N ALA A 242 -9.80 -15.58 -8.57
CA ALA A 242 -10.28 -15.60 -7.19
C ALA A 242 -9.57 -14.52 -6.35
N VAL A 243 -10.24 -14.07 -5.28
CA VAL A 243 -9.61 -13.26 -4.24
C VAL A 243 -9.07 -14.20 -3.16
N TYR A 244 -7.77 -14.20 -2.96
CA TYR A 244 -7.14 -14.98 -1.88
C TYR A 244 -7.39 -14.30 -0.54
N ARG A 245 -7.59 -15.11 0.50
CA ARG A 245 -7.87 -14.63 1.86
C ARG A 245 -6.67 -14.87 2.76
N LEU A 246 -6.00 -13.80 3.18
CA LEU A 246 -4.95 -13.88 4.19
C LEU A 246 -5.55 -13.79 5.60
N PRO A 247 -4.90 -14.36 6.64
CA PRO A 247 -5.38 -14.28 8.02
C PRO A 247 -5.56 -12.84 8.52
N GLY A 248 -6.63 -12.62 9.27
CA GLY A 248 -6.96 -11.34 9.90
C GLY A 248 -7.61 -10.33 8.93
N GLY A 249 -7.55 -9.05 9.32
CA GLY A 249 -8.20 -7.95 8.61
C GLY A 249 -7.24 -7.11 7.76
N HIS A 250 -7.56 -5.83 7.57
CA HIS A 250 -6.85 -4.89 6.71
C HIS A 250 -5.39 -4.67 7.12
N VAL A 251 -5.10 -4.65 8.43
CA VAL A 251 -3.76 -4.40 8.99
C VAL A 251 -3.26 -5.51 9.91
N SER A 252 -3.74 -6.74 9.71
CA SER A 252 -3.30 -7.92 10.48
C SER A 252 -1.80 -8.17 10.41
N TYR A 253 -1.12 -7.75 9.34
CA TYR A 253 0.34 -7.77 9.26
C TYR A 253 1.03 -6.98 10.39
N MET A 254 0.36 -6.06 11.09
CA MET A 254 0.93 -5.33 12.22
C MET A 254 0.71 -6.01 13.58
N HIS A 255 -0.43 -6.67 13.78
CA HIS A 255 -0.85 -7.22 15.09
C HIS A 255 -0.87 -8.76 15.15
N GLU A 256 -0.90 -9.45 14.00
CA GLU A 256 -0.73 -10.90 13.82
C GLU A 256 0.42 -11.21 12.81
N PRO A 257 1.64 -10.67 13.00
CA PRO A 257 2.68 -10.69 11.97
C PRO A 257 3.18 -12.09 11.59
N GLU A 258 3.27 -13.02 12.54
CA GLU A 258 3.73 -14.39 12.27
C GLU A 258 2.75 -15.13 11.37
N THR A 259 1.49 -15.22 11.78
CA THR A 259 0.40 -15.86 11.01
C THR A 259 0.26 -15.24 9.62
N PHE A 260 0.33 -13.92 9.52
CA PHE A 260 0.26 -13.22 8.24
C PHE A 260 1.46 -13.56 7.34
N ALA A 261 2.68 -13.56 7.90
CA ALA A 261 3.91 -13.85 7.16
C ALA A 261 3.94 -15.29 6.64
N GLU A 262 3.52 -16.27 7.44
CA GLU A 262 3.44 -17.68 7.03
C GLU A 262 2.46 -17.87 5.87
N ALA A 263 1.28 -17.25 5.96
CA ALA A 263 0.28 -17.32 4.89
C ALA A 263 0.73 -16.60 3.60
N LEU A 264 1.38 -15.44 3.73
CA LEU A 264 1.94 -14.73 2.59
C LEU A 264 3.07 -15.53 1.93
N ALA A 265 3.97 -16.13 2.72
CA ALA A 265 5.03 -16.99 2.22
C ALA A 265 4.45 -18.20 1.47
N ALA A 266 3.45 -18.88 2.05
CA ALA A 266 2.79 -20.02 1.43
C ALA A 266 2.18 -19.65 0.06
N LEU A 267 1.46 -18.52 -0.01
CA LEU A 267 0.90 -17.98 -1.25
C LEU A 267 1.98 -17.75 -2.31
N LEU A 268 3.08 -17.09 -1.93
CA LEU A 268 4.17 -16.77 -2.85
C LEU A 268 4.95 -18.00 -3.32
N THR A 269 5.02 -19.06 -2.51
CA THR A 269 5.67 -20.32 -2.90
C THR A 269 4.79 -21.24 -3.73
N SER A 270 3.45 -21.10 -3.67
CA SER A 270 2.54 -21.87 -4.52
C SER A 270 2.44 -21.35 -5.95
N ASP A 271 2.86 -20.10 -6.18
CA ASP A 271 2.85 -19.43 -7.49
C ASP A 271 4.25 -19.33 -8.14
N LEU A 272 5.29 -19.87 -7.51
CA LEU A 272 6.65 -20.02 -8.04
C LEU A 272 6.87 -21.43 -8.61
#